data_AF-A0A357C397-F1
#
_entry.id   AF-A0A357C397-F1
#
_cell.length_a   1.000
_cell.length_b   1.000
_cell.length_c   1.000
_cell.angle_alpha   90.00
_cell.angle_beta   90.00
_cell.angle_gamma   90.00
#
_symmetry.space_group_name_H-M   'P 1'
#
loop_
_entity.id
_entity.type
_entity.pdbx_description
1 polymer ?
#
loop_
_entity_poly.entity_id
_entity_poly.type
_entity_poly.pdbx_seq_one_letter_code
_entity_poly.pdbx_strand_id
1 'polypeptide(L)'
;MDTVKIYGLCLERLKYQLRNAMNKTSLNDRMLLECYNTGDPDDIIDILDLYDIEEKTIGSVIRKLDDLAYTVSALTCETLSFGFTEKGHLGLYLELKKECADTPEETIHGNRAEFINT
;
A
#
# COMPACT_ATOMS: atom_id res chain seq x y z
N MET A 1 28.70 -0.07 -3.85
CA MET A 1 27.44 -0.70 -4.28
C MET A 1 26.50 0.44 -4.61
N ASP A 2 26.20 0.61 -5.88
CA ASP A 2 25.31 1.68 -6.35
C ASP A 2 23.92 1.48 -5.75
N THR A 3 23.43 2.48 -5.03
CA THR A 3 22.08 2.48 -4.48
C THR A 3 21.10 2.55 -5.65
N VAL A 4 20.37 1.45 -5.89
CA VAL A 4 19.31 1.43 -6.90
C VAL A 4 18.23 2.41 -6.47
N LYS A 5 18.15 3.53 -7.19
CA LYS A 5 17.07 4.50 -7.08
C LYS A 5 16.08 4.27 -8.20
N ILE A 6 14.81 4.36 -7.88
CA ILE A 6 13.71 4.25 -8.86
C ILE A 6 12.86 5.48 -8.66
N TYR A 7 12.88 6.41 -9.61
CA TYR A 7 12.06 7.63 -9.57
C TYR A 7 12.16 8.35 -8.20
N GLY A 8 13.35 8.84 -7.84
CA GLY A 8 13.62 9.48 -6.54
C GLY A 8 13.63 8.55 -5.30
N LEU A 9 13.02 7.35 -5.37
CA LEU A 9 12.94 6.42 -4.24
C LEU A 9 14.25 5.68 -4.02
N CYS A 10 14.71 5.64 -2.76
CA CYS A 10 15.85 4.83 -2.35
C CYS A 10 15.37 3.46 -1.85
N LEU A 11 15.57 2.41 -2.65
CA LEU A 11 15.06 1.08 -2.33
C LEU A 11 15.60 0.52 -1.00
N GLU A 12 16.86 0.80 -0.68
CA GLU A 12 17.47 0.36 0.57
C GLU A 12 16.86 1.05 1.80
N ARG A 13 16.49 2.33 1.67
CA ARG A 13 15.76 3.06 2.72
C ARG A 13 14.37 2.46 2.90
N LEU A 14 13.67 2.18 1.81
CA LEU A 14 12.34 1.57 1.84
C LEU A 14 12.36 0.19 2.51
N LYS A 15 13.30 -0.69 2.13
CA LYS A 15 13.50 -2.00 2.79
C LYS A 15 13.80 -1.88 4.29
N TYR A 16 14.53 -0.84 4.69
CA TYR A 16 14.75 -0.57 6.11
C TYR A 16 13.45 -0.17 6.82
N GLN A 17 12.65 0.73 6.24
CA GLN A 17 11.36 1.12 6.80
C GLN A 17 10.38 -0.06 6.89
N LEU A 18 10.32 -0.91 5.86
CA LEU A 18 9.50 -2.13 5.84
C LEU A 18 9.85 -3.07 6.99
N ARG A 19 11.14 -3.35 7.20
CA ARG A 19 11.58 -4.18 8.34
C ARG A 19 11.16 -3.60 9.69
N ASN A 20 11.21 -2.28 9.83
CA ASN A 20 10.77 -1.61 11.05
C ASN A 20 9.25 -1.63 11.21
N ALA A 21 8.50 -1.56 10.11
CA ALA A 21 7.04 -1.61 10.07
C ALA A 21 6.52 -3.00 10.46
N MET A 22 7.12 -4.07 9.93
CA MET A 22 6.70 -5.46 10.20
C MET A 22 6.86 -5.87 11.68
N ASN A 23 7.78 -5.23 12.39
CA ASN A 23 7.96 -5.46 13.83
C ASN A 23 6.91 -4.74 14.70
N LYS A 24 6.01 -3.95 14.10
CA LYS A 24 4.98 -3.18 14.81
C LYS A 24 3.61 -3.75 14.50
N THR A 25 2.89 -4.20 15.53
CA THR A 25 1.47 -4.54 15.40
C THR A 25 0.68 -3.24 15.20
N SER A 26 0.08 -3.06 14.03
CA SER A 26 -0.81 -1.95 13.73
C SER A 26 -2.25 -2.44 13.66
N LEU A 27 -3.18 -1.69 14.26
CA LEU A 27 -4.62 -1.94 14.18
C LEU A 27 -5.25 -1.39 12.90
N ASN A 28 -4.50 -0.60 12.12
CA ASN A 28 -4.97 0.04 10.89
C ASN A 28 -4.63 -0.80 9.66
N ASP A 29 -5.49 -0.72 8.64
CA ASP A 29 -5.36 -1.48 7.37
C ASP A 29 -4.12 -1.09 6.56
N ARG A 30 -3.52 0.07 6.86
CA ARG A 30 -2.29 0.55 6.22
C ARG A 30 -1.39 1.26 7.21
N MET A 31 -0.08 1.22 6.96
CA MET A 31 0.95 1.88 7.75
C MET A 31 1.76 2.86 6.89
N LEU A 32 1.91 4.10 7.34
CA LEU A 32 2.73 5.10 6.67
C LEU A 32 4.23 4.77 6.83
N LEU A 33 4.93 4.60 5.72
CA LEU A 33 6.38 4.34 5.69
C LEU A 33 7.19 5.62 5.48
N GLU A 34 6.78 6.44 4.51
CA GLU A 34 7.45 7.69 4.15
C GLU A 34 6.40 8.79 3.88
N CYS A 35 6.72 10.04 4.23
CA CYS A 35 5.88 11.21 3.98
C CYS A 35 6.69 12.27 3.25
N TYR A 36 6.15 12.74 2.15
CA TYR A 36 6.67 13.84 1.34
C TYR A 36 5.78 15.04 1.64
N ASN A 37 6.33 16.07 2.29
CA ASN A 37 5.57 17.20 2.86
C ASN A 37 5.01 18.16 1.79
N THR A 38 4.41 17.64 0.74
CA THR A 38 3.78 18.36 -0.35
C THR A 38 2.53 17.62 -0.81
N GLY A 39 1.53 18.37 -1.28
CA GLY A 39 0.41 17.83 -2.06
C GLY A 39 0.38 18.39 -3.48
N ASP A 40 1.40 19.17 -3.85
CA ASP A 40 1.47 19.86 -5.12
C ASP A 40 1.99 18.91 -6.22
N PRO A 41 1.28 18.79 -7.36
CA PRO A 41 1.72 17.92 -8.45
C PRO A 41 3.13 18.22 -8.97
N ASP A 42 3.54 19.48 -9.08
CA ASP A 42 4.86 19.86 -9.60
C ASP A 42 5.96 19.46 -8.60
N ASP A 43 5.76 19.72 -7.30
CA ASP A 43 6.69 19.27 -6.27
C ASP A 43 6.81 17.74 -6.24
N ILE A 44 5.69 17.02 -6.40
CA ILE A 44 5.68 15.54 -6.43
C ILE A 44 6.50 15.03 -7.61
N ILE A 45 6.34 15.65 -8.79
CA ILE A 45 7.13 15.31 -9.99
C ILE A 45 8.61 15.51 -9.72
N ASP A 46 8.99 16.65 -9.14
CA ASP A 46 10.39 16.98 -8.88
C ASP A 46 11.01 16.06 -7.81
N ILE A 47 10.29 15.77 -6.72
CA ILE A 47 10.78 14.91 -5.63
C ILE A 47 10.99 13.46 -6.07
N LEU A 48 10.07 12.95 -6.89
CA LEU A 48 10.08 11.57 -7.37
C LEU A 48 10.67 11.45 -8.78
N ASP A 49 11.31 12.49 -9.31
CA ASP A 49 11.92 12.49 -10.63
C ASP A 49 10.98 11.97 -11.75
N LEU A 50 9.67 12.26 -11.68
CA LEU A 50 8.63 11.79 -12.62
C LEU A 50 8.56 12.66 -13.89
N TYR A 51 9.70 13.05 -14.43
CA TYR A 51 9.80 14.00 -15.55
C TYR A 51 9.30 13.42 -16.88
N ASP A 52 8.98 12.13 -16.93
CA ASP A 52 8.40 11.46 -18.08
C ASP A 52 6.87 11.62 -18.19
N ILE A 53 6.23 12.30 -17.23
CA ILE A 53 4.82 12.68 -17.33
C ILE A 53 4.63 13.79 -18.36
N GLU A 54 3.89 13.50 -19.44
CA GLU A 54 3.60 14.46 -20.51
C GLU A 54 2.61 15.56 -20.08
N GLU A 55 1.55 15.18 -19.35
CA GLU A 55 0.53 16.10 -18.85
C GLU A 55 0.64 16.25 -17.33
N LYS A 56 1.06 17.43 -16.85
CA LYS A 56 1.24 17.72 -15.41
C LYS A 56 -0.06 17.97 -14.66
N THR A 57 -1.06 17.11 -14.86
CA THR A 57 -2.29 17.14 -14.07
C THR A 57 -2.16 16.22 -12.86
N ILE A 58 -2.90 16.51 -11.78
CA ILE A 58 -2.95 15.63 -10.60
C ILE A 58 -3.37 14.19 -10.97
N GLY A 59 -4.26 14.03 -11.96
CA GLY A 59 -4.71 12.72 -12.42
C GLY A 59 -3.58 11.91 -13.07
N SER A 60 -2.78 12.56 -13.92
CA SER A 60 -1.61 11.92 -14.55
C SER A 60 -0.54 11.57 -13.52
N VAL A 61 -0.30 12.44 -12.53
CA VAL A 61 0.61 12.18 -11.42
C VAL A 61 0.15 10.99 -10.59
N ILE A 62 -1.14 10.92 -10.22
CA ILE A 62 -1.70 9.78 -9.48
C ILE A 62 -1.50 8.46 -10.24
N ARG A 63 -1.78 8.42 -11.55
CA ARG A 63 -1.57 7.20 -12.36
C ARG A 63 -0.11 6.78 -12.37
N LYS A 64 0.81 7.75 -12.47
CA LYS A 64 2.25 7.46 -12.43
C LYS A 64 2.70 6.98 -11.06
N LEU A 65 2.13 7.53 -9.98
CA LEU A 65 2.35 7.07 -8.62
C LEU A 65 1.85 5.63 -8.44
N ASP A 66 0.71 5.26 -9.03
CA ASP A 66 0.19 3.88 -9.00
C ASP A 66 1.14 2.90 -9.71
N ASP A 67 1.65 3.27 -10.90
CA ASP A 67 2.64 2.47 -11.63
C ASP A 67 3.95 2.30 -10.84
N LEU A 68 4.39 3.39 -10.19
CA LEU A 68 5.56 3.38 -9.33
C LEU A 68 5.33 2.48 -8.12
N ALA A 69 4.19 2.62 -7.43
CA ALA A 69 3.78 1.79 -6.31
C ALA A 69 3.77 0.30 -6.68
N TYR A 70 3.22 -0.05 -7.84
CA TYR A 70 3.23 -1.41 -8.36
C TYR A 70 4.66 -1.93 -8.54
N THR A 71 5.53 -1.14 -9.16
CA THR A 71 6.93 -1.51 -9.40
C THR A 71 7.68 -1.73 -8.09
N VAL A 72 7.57 -0.82 -7.13
CA VAL A 72 8.27 -0.97 -5.85
C VAL A 72 7.71 -2.10 -5.02
N SER A 73 6.39 -2.34 -5.08
CA SER A 73 5.73 -3.48 -4.43
C SER A 73 6.31 -4.80 -4.91
N ALA A 74 6.47 -4.95 -6.22
CA ALA A 74 7.06 -6.14 -6.83
C ALA A 74 8.53 -6.34 -6.40
N LEU A 75 9.30 -5.27 -6.26
CA LEU A 75 10.71 -5.32 -5.87
C LEU A 75 10.93 -5.58 -4.37
N THR A 76 9.99 -5.18 -3.53
CA THR A 76 10.05 -5.42 -2.08
C THR A 76 9.30 -6.67 -1.66
N CYS A 77 8.52 -7.29 -2.54
CA CYS A 77 7.58 -8.38 -2.23
C CYS A 77 6.50 -7.99 -1.21
N GLU A 78 6.12 -6.71 -1.18
CA GLU A 78 5.14 -6.16 -0.24
C GLU A 78 4.08 -5.35 -1.01
N THR A 79 2.88 -5.19 -0.46
CA THR A 79 1.86 -4.35 -1.09
C THR A 79 2.03 -2.90 -0.64
N LEU A 80 2.46 -2.03 -1.54
CA LEU A 80 2.68 -0.61 -1.30
C LEU A 80 1.69 0.24 -2.09
N SER A 81 1.30 1.39 -1.53
CA SER A 81 0.43 2.36 -2.19
C SER A 81 0.86 3.79 -1.90
N PHE A 82 0.65 4.70 -2.85
CA PHE A 82 0.72 6.13 -2.57
C PHE A 82 -0.67 6.65 -2.17
N GLY A 83 -0.68 7.64 -1.28
CA GLY A 83 -1.91 8.31 -0.90
C GLY A 83 -1.63 9.64 -0.22
N PHE A 84 -2.67 10.42 0.03
CA PHE A 84 -2.54 11.66 0.78
C PHE A 84 -2.87 11.44 2.26
N THR A 85 -2.05 12.01 3.12
CA THR A 85 -2.30 12.12 4.56
C THR A 85 -3.47 13.07 4.83
N GLU A 86 -3.98 13.09 6.07
CA GLU A 86 -5.03 14.03 6.50
C GLU A 86 -4.62 15.51 6.34
N LYS A 87 -3.32 15.78 6.29
CA LYS A 87 -2.77 17.13 6.07
C LYS A 87 -2.60 17.47 4.59
N GLY A 88 -2.98 16.58 3.69
CA GLY A 88 -2.82 16.76 2.23
C GLY A 88 -1.40 16.49 1.73
N HIS A 89 -0.52 15.89 2.52
CA HIS A 89 0.82 15.52 2.10
C HIS A 89 0.86 14.12 1.47
N LEU A 90 1.65 13.93 0.42
CA LEU A 90 1.87 12.64 -0.20
C LEU A 90 2.59 11.69 0.77
N GLY A 91 2.09 10.47 0.88
CA GLY A 91 2.66 9.41 1.70
C GLY A 91 2.78 8.11 0.91
N LEU A 92 3.80 7.32 1.26
CA LEU A 92 3.96 5.93 0.83
C LEU A 92 3.54 5.03 1.99
N TYR A 93 2.60 4.13 1.72
CA TYR A 93 1.99 3.25 2.70
C TYR A 93 2.31 1.79 2.41
N LEU A 94 2.47 1.01 3.47
CA LEU A 94 2.39 -0.44 3.47
C LEU A 94 0.94 -0.84 3.72
N GLU A 95 0.34 -1.59 2.79
CA GLU A 95 -0.97 -2.19 2.98
C GLU A 95 -0.82 -3.48 3.79
N LEU A 96 -1.47 -3.54 4.96
CA LEU A 96 -1.43 -4.70 5.82
C LEU A 96 -2.57 -5.63 5.43
N LYS A 97 -2.24 -6.84 5.01
CA LYS A 97 -3.26 -7.88 4.84
C LYS A 97 -3.85 -8.15 6.21
N LYS A 98 -5.12 -7.78 6.42
CA LYS A 98 -5.93 -8.44 7.45
C LYS A 98 -5.91 -9.92 7.09
N GLU A 99 -5.32 -10.76 7.94
CA GLU A 99 -5.71 -12.16 7.93
C GLU A 99 -7.23 -12.15 8.07
N CYS A 100 -7.93 -12.63 7.04
CA CYS A 100 -9.35 -12.91 7.16
C CYS A 100 -9.45 -13.85 8.37
N ALA A 101 -9.99 -13.35 9.49
CA ALA A 101 -10.47 -14.21 10.54
C ALA A 101 -11.70 -14.92 9.94
N ASP A 102 -11.45 -15.97 9.17
CA ASP A 102 -12.46 -16.98 8.85
C ASP A 102 -12.79 -17.65 10.18
N THR A 103 -13.68 -17.04 10.97
CA THR A 103 -14.42 -17.77 11.98
C THR A 103 -15.39 -18.66 11.23
N PRO A 104 -15.26 -19.99 11.27
CA PRO A 104 -16.35 -20.85 10.82
C PRO A 104 -17.54 -20.58 11.76
N GLU A 105 -18.55 -19.88 11.27
CA GLU A 105 -19.85 -19.86 11.93
C GLU A 105 -20.42 -21.28 11.82
N GLU A 106 -20.12 -22.11 12.82
CA GLU A 106 -20.94 -23.26 13.20
C GLU A 106 -22.33 -22.74 13.56
N THR A 107 -23.21 -22.57 12.56
CA THR A 107 -24.64 -22.51 12.83
C THR A 107 -25.13 -23.94 13.04
N ILE A 108 -25.01 -24.41 14.28
CA ILE A 108 -25.88 -25.45 14.82
C ILE A 108 -27.28 -24.82 14.91
N HIS A 109 -28.18 -25.23 14.02
CA HIS A 109 -29.62 -25.20 14.27
C HIS A 109 -30.23 -26.53 13.77
N GLY A 110 -30.48 -27.43 14.72
CA GLY A 110 -31.34 -28.57 14.50
C GLY A 110 -32.81 -28.14 14.40
N ASN A 111 -33.60 -28.77 13.53
CA ASN A 111 -34.46 -29.90 13.92
C ASN A 111 -35.53 -30.24 12.85
N ARG A 112 -35.71 -31.57 12.74
CA ARG A 112 -36.96 -32.34 12.53
C ARG A 112 -37.52 -32.63 11.12
N ALA A 113 -37.69 -33.95 10.96
CA ALA A 113 -38.59 -34.72 10.09
C ALA A 113 -38.17 -34.70 8.60
N GLU A 114 -37.98 -35.84 7.95
CA GLU A 114 -38.99 -36.90 7.79
C GLU A 114 -38.47 -38.33 7.97
N PHE A 115 -39.27 -39.12 8.68
CA PHE A 115 -39.24 -40.58 8.70
C PHE A 115 -39.75 -41.12 7.36
N ILE A 116 -38.95 -41.88 6.61
CA ILE A 116 -39.43 -43.02 5.80
C ILE A 116 -38.31 -44.07 5.69
N ASN A 117 -38.42 -45.18 6.42
CA ASN A 117 -38.41 -46.53 5.84
C ASN A 117 -38.48 -47.62 6.93
N THR A 118 -39.54 -48.43 6.77
CA THR A 118 -39.69 -49.86 7.10
C THR A 118 -39.84 -50.26 8.56
#